data_AF-A0A920BN60-F1
#
_entry.id   AF-A0A920BN60-F1
#
_cell.length_a   1.000
_cell.length_b   1.000
_cell.length_c   1.000
_cell.angle_alpha   90.00
_cell.angle_beta   90.00
_cell.angle_gamma   90.00
#
_symmetry.space_group_name_H-M   'P 1'
#
loop_
_entity.id
_entity.type
_entity.pdbx_description
1 polymer ?
#
loop_
_entity_poly.entity_id
_entity_poly.type
_entity_poly.pdbx_seq_one_letter_code
_entity_poly.pdbx_strand_id
1 'polypeptide(L)'
;MRFNTIGVSDGISMGTDGMSYSLQSRDLIADSIETVMAAQWYDGLVTLPGCDKNMPGCIIAMGRLDRPAIMVYGGTIRAGCGTIGGVEEN
;
A
#
# COMPACT_ATOMS: atom_id res chain seq x y z
N MET A 1 5.76 -16.68 -7.82
CA MET A 1 4.89 -16.97 -6.66
C MET A 1 4.13 -15.70 -6.28
N ARG A 2 2.87 -15.78 -5.86
CA ARG A 2 2.12 -14.62 -5.35
C ARG A 2 2.00 -14.71 -3.83
N PHE A 3 2.18 -13.60 -3.14
CA PHE A 3 1.90 -13.45 -1.71
C PHE A 3 1.34 -12.06 -1.46
N ASN A 4 0.66 -11.87 -0.33
CA ASN A 4 0.05 -10.61 0.06
C ASN A 4 0.60 -10.16 1.41
N THR A 5 0.53 -8.87 1.67
CA THR A 5 0.84 -8.26 2.97
C THR A 5 -0.38 -7.51 3.49
N ILE A 6 -0.31 -7.08 4.74
CA ILE A 6 -1.38 -6.32 5.40
C ILE A 6 -1.46 -4.89 4.87
N GLY A 7 -2.55 -4.21 5.17
CA GLY A 7 -2.72 -2.79 4.89
C GLY A 7 -3.90 -2.22 5.68
N VAL A 8 -3.85 -0.94 5.97
CA VAL A 8 -4.92 -0.21 6.66
C VAL A 8 -5.44 0.91 5.78
N SER A 9 -6.73 1.23 5.92
CA SER A 9 -7.38 2.31 5.19
C SER A 9 -7.39 3.57 6.04
N ASP A 10 -6.57 4.55 5.66
CA ASP A 10 -6.56 5.86 6.31
C ASP A 10 -7.94 6.52 6.21
N GLY A 11 -8.62 6.41 5.08
CA GLY A 11 -9.96 6.99 4.90
C GLY A 11 -11.01 6.47 5.90
N ILE A 12 -10.85 5.26 6.43
CA ILE A 12 -11.76 4.68 7.43
C ILE A 12 -11.29 4.98 8.86
N SER A 13 -9.98 4.90 9.11
CA SER A 13 -9.43 5.06 10.46
C SER A 13 -9.31 6.51 10.92
N MET A 14 -9.38 7.47 9.99
CA MET A 14 -9.30 8.90 10.28
C MET A 14 -10.35 9.34 11.31
N GLY A 15 -9.89 10.05 12.33
CA GLY A 15 -10.73 10.55 13.43
C GLY A 15 -10.99 9.54 14.55
N THR A 16 -10.39 8.34 14.48
CA THR A 16 -10.48 7.32 15.54
C THR A 16 -9.10 6.98 16.09
N ASP A 17 -9.06 6.28 17.23
CA ASP A 17 -7.82 5.73 17.81
C ASP A 17 -7.08 4.79 16.85
N GLY A 18 -7.78 4.23 15.85
CA GLY A 18 -7.20 3.39 14.81
C GLY A 18 -6.16 4.10 13.94
N MET A 19 -6.19 5.44 13.86
CA MET A 19 -5.22 6.20 13.08
C MET A 19 -3.79 6.09 13.63
N SER A 20 -3.64 5.77 14.91
CA SER A 20 -2.33 5.49 15.53
C SER A 20 -1.59 4.31 14.88
N TYR A 21 -2.34 3.38 14.26
CA TYR A 21 -1.78 2.22 13.56
C TYR A 21 -1.51 2.48 12.07
N SER A 22 -1.85 3.65 11.52
CA SER A 22 -1.63 3.96 10.11
C SER A 22 -0.14 4.01 9.75
N LEU A 23 0.63 4.89 10.38
CA LEU A 23 2.01 5.15 9.98
C LEU A 23 2.92 3.92 10.15
N GLN A 24 2.78 3.22 11.27
CA GLN A 24 3.58 2.02 11.58
C GLN A 24 3.29 0.85 10.62
N SER A 25 2.11 0.81 9.98
CA SER A 25 1.76 -0.25 9.03
C SER A 25 2.73 -0.28 7.82
N ARG A 26 3.34 0.86 7.48
CA ARG A 26 4.39 0.97 6.47
C ARG A 26 5.57 0.04 6.76
N ASP A 27 6.06 0.07 8.00
CA ASP A 27 7.26 -0.66 8.39
C ASP A 27 6.95 -2.16 8.49
N LEU A 28 5.76 -2.52 8.98
CA LEU A 28 5.26 -3.90 8.96
C LEU A 28 5.16 -4.46 7.53
N ILE A 29 4.71 -3.66 6.57
CA ILE A 29 4.65 -4.06 5.16
C ILE A 29 6.06 -4.32 4.63
N ALA A 30 7.01 -3.43 4.92
CA ALA A 30 8.39 -3.58 4.50
C ALA A 30 9.00 -4.88 5.04
N ASP A 31 8.86 -5.12 6.35
CA ASP A 31 9.38 -6.30 7.04
C ASP A 31 8.71 -7.59 6.52
N SER A 32 7.41 -7.54 6.19
CA SER A 32 6.68 -8.69 5.63
C SER A 32 7.22 -9.08 4.25
N ILE A 33 7.46 -8.11 3.38
CA ILE A 33 8.02 -8.35 2.04
C ILE A 33 9.44 -8.89 2.15
N GLU A 34 10.28 -8.24 2.97
CA GLU A 34 11.67 -8.64 3.21
C GLU A 34 11.76 -10.09 3.71
N THR A 35 10.92 -10.46 4.69
CA THR A 35 10.86 -11.81 5.24
C THR A 35 10.58 -12.86 4.17
N VAL A 36 9.56 -12.64 3.33
CA VAL A 36 9.19 -13.61 2.28
C VAL A 36 10.28 -13.73 1.22
N MET A 37 10.86 -12.61 0.79
CA MET A 37 11.90 -12.60 -0.26
C MET A 37 13.21 -13.22 0.20
N ALA A 38 13.58 -13.01 1.46
CA ALA A 38 14.77 -13.60 2.06
C ALA A 38 14.57 -15.10 2.34
N ALA A 39 13.41 -15.50 2.87
CA ALA A 39 13.14 -16.90 3.20
C ALA A 39 13.00 -17.79 1.95
N GLN A 40 12.39 -17.26 0.89
CA GLN A 40 12.10 -18.02 -0.33
C GLN A 40 13.15 -17.83 -1.44
N TRP A 41 14.16 -16.99 -1.20
CA TRP A 41 15.24 -16.72 -2.16
C TRP A 41 14.75 -16.32 -3.55
N TYR A 42 13.70 -15.51 -3.61
CA TYR A 42 13.17 -15.02 -4.89
C TYR A 42 14.12 -14.02 -5.55
N ASP A 43 14.32 -14.17 -6.86
CA ASP A 43 15.28 -13.38 -7.65
C ASP A 43 14.85 -11.93 -7.90
N GLY A 44 13.54 -11.65 -7.84
CA GLY A 44 13.00 -10.32 -8.11
C GLY A 44 11.58 -10.13 -7.58
N LEU A 45 11.17 -8.86 -7.49
CA LEU A 45 9.95 -8.43 -6.81
C LEU A 45 9.07 -7.57 -7.71
N VAL A 46 7.77 -7.87 -7.75
CA VAL A 46 6.77 -6.95 -8.30
C VAL A 46 5.76 -6.65 -7.21
N THR A 47 5.65 -5.38 -6.80
CA THR A 47 4.67 -4.95 -5.79
C THR A 47 3.50 -4.22 -6.44
N LEU A 48 2.33 -4.40 -5.83
CA LEU A 48 1.06 -3.80 -6.26
C LEU A 48 0.44 -2.99 -5.10
N PRO A 49 1.04 -1.85 -4.70
CA PRO A 49 0.47 -0.99 -3.67
C PRO A 49 -0.69 -0.15 -4.21
N GLY A 50 -1.64 0.19 -3.35
CA GLY A 50 -2.85 0.94 -3.74
C GLY A 50 -3.32 2.01 -2.76
N CYS A 51 -2.73 2.12 -1.56
CA CYS A 51 -3.10 3.15 -0.58
C CYS A 51 -1.86 3.86 -0.04
N ASP A 52 -2.05 5.00 0.62
CA ASP A 52 -0.98 5.91 1.05
C ASP A 52 0.25 5.20 1.65
N LYS A 53 0.05 4.44 2.75
CA LYS A 53 1.16 3.89 3.54
C LYS A 53 1.81 2.64 2.96
N ASN A 54 1.15 1.92 2.05
CA ASN A 54 1.72 0.71 1.46
C ASN A 54 2.72 0.99 0.33
N MET A 55 2.59 2.12 -0.37
CA MET A 55 3.57 2.55 -1.38
C MET A 55 4.99 2.72 -0.82
N PRO A 56 5.23 3.53 0.24
CA PRO A 56 6.57 3.67 0.80
C PRO A 56 7.08 2.38 1.46
N GLY A 57 6.20 1.56 2.05
CA GLY A 57 6.61 0.27 2.64
C GLY A 57 7.22 -0.68 1.60
N CYS A 58 6.62 -0.76 0.42
CA CYS A 58 7.15 -1.53 -0.71
C CYS A 58 8.53 -1.02 -1.16
N ILE A 59 8.70 0.30 -1.30
CA ILE A 59 9.97 0.89 -1.76
C ILE A 59 11.09 0.68 -0.73
N ILE A 60 10.78 0.77 0.57
CA ILE A 60 11.75 0.48 1.63
C ILE A 60 12.22 -0.98 1.55
N ALA A 61 11.31 -1.94 1.39
CA ALA A 61 11.69 -3.34 1.22
C ALA A 61 12.54 -3.58 -0.03
N MET A 62 12.20 -2.94 -1.15
CA MET A 62 13.00 -3.01 -2.38
C MET A 62 14.43 -2.52 -2.17
N GLY A 63 14.59 -1.38 -1.49
CA GLY A 63 15.90 -0.82 -1.18
C GLY A 63 16.71 -1.69 -0.21
N ARG A 64 16.06 -2.35 0.76
CA ARG A 64 16.73 -3.28 1.68
C ARG A 64 17.19 -4.58 1.00
N LEU A 65 16.37 -5.10 0.09
CA LEU A 65 16.67 -6.35 -0.61
C LEU A 65 17.72 -6.18 -1.71
N ASP A 66 17.83 -4.98 -2.29
CA ASP A 66 18.74 -4.66 -3.41
C ASP A 66 18.68 -5.68 -4.55
N ARG A 67 17.45 -6.09 -4.90
CA ARG A 67 17.14 -7.04 -5.99
C ARG A 67 16.29 -6.36 -7.05
N PRO A 68 16.30 -6.86 -8.31
CA PRO A 68 15.45 -6.33 -9.37
C PRO A 68 13.98 -6.25 -8.94
N ALA A 69 13.45 -5.02 -8.88
CA ALA A 69 12.10 -4.79 -8.37
C ALA A 69 11.36 -3.69 -9.14
N ILE A 70 10.04 -3.86 -9.29
CA ILE A 70 9.14 -2.89 -9.92
C ILE A 70 7.91 -2.69 -9.03
N MET A 71 7.54 -1.42 -8.81
CA MET A 71 6.30 -1.04 -8.15
C MET A 71 5.25 -0.65 -9.19
N VAL A 72 4.09 -1.32 -9.16
CA VAL A 72 2.95 -1.03 -10.04
C VAL A 72 1.85 -0.40 -9.20
N TYR A 73 1.66 0.91 -9.34
CA TYR A 73 0.62 1.64 -8.61
C TYR A 73 -0.79 1.14 -9.00
N GLY A 74 -1.61 0.82 -8.00
CA GLY A 74 -2.95 0.26 -8.16
C GLY A 74 -3.96 1.19 -8.83
N GLY A 75 -3.64 2.49 -8.92
CA GLY A 75 -4.47 3.49 -9.60
C GLY A 75 -5.26 4.37 -8.62
N THR A 76 -5.61 5.56 -9.10
CA THR A 76 -6.43 6.51 -8.34
C THR A 76 -7.91 6.30 -8.63
N ILE A 77 -8.76 6.44 -7.62
CA ILE A 77 -10.22 6.41 -7.79
C ILE A 77 -10.71 7.68 -8.50
N ARG A 78 -11.67 7.54 -9.41
CA ARG A 78 -12.31 8.70 -10.08
C ARG A 78 -13.19 9.45 -9.06
N ALA A 79 -13.31 10.77 -9.23
CA ALA A 79 -14.25 11.57 -8.46
C ALA A 79 -15.68 11.02 -8.58
N GLY A 80 -16.39 10.96 -7.46
CA GLY A 80 -17.81 10.60 -7.44
C GLY A 80 -18.66 11.78 -7.93
N CYS A 81 -19.73 11.49 -8.67
CA CYS A 81 -20.76 12.47 -8.98
C CYS A 81 -21.88 12.32 -7.94
N GLY A 82 -22.23 13.41 -7.26
CA GLY A 82 -23.32 13.43 -6.29
C GLY A 82 -24.25 14.59 -6.62
N THR A 83 -25.55 14.32 -6.73
CA THR A 83 -26.55 15.36 -6.96
C THR A 83 -26.86 16.04 -5.62
N ILE A 84 -26.43 17.28 -5.44
CA ILE A 84 -26.76 18.07 -4.25
C ILE A 84 -27.87 19.04 -4.64
N GLY A 85 -29.11 18.80 -4.18
CA GLY A 85 -30.23 19.71 -4.44
C GLY A 85 -30.81 19.69 -5.88
N GLY A 86 -30.50 18.67 -6.70
CA GLY A 86 -31.10 18.48 -8.03
C GLY A 86 -30.32 19.04 -9.22
N VAL A 87 -29.11 19.56 -8.99
CA VAL A 87 -28.18 19.99 -10.06
C VAL A 87 -26.94 19.10 -10.02
N GLU A 88 -26.57 18.50 -11.16
CA GLU A 88 -25.33 17.75 -11.30
C GLU A 88 -24.15 18.73 -11.34
N GLU A 89 -23.33 18.75 -10.29
CA GLU A 89 -21.99 19.35 -10.36
C GLU A 89 -20.99 18.29 -10.84
N ASN A 90 -20.27 18.63 -11.92
CA ASN A 90 -19.16 17.85 -12.51
C ASN A 90 -17.83 18.21 -11.84
#